data_AF-A0A2N2S3M2-F1
#
_entry.id   AF-A0A2N2S3M2-F1
#
_cell.length_a   1.000
_cell.length_b   1.000
_cell.length_c   1.000
_cell.angle_alpha   90.00
_cell.angle_beta   90.00
_cell.angle_gamma   90.00
#
_symmetry.space_group_name_H-M   'P 1'
#
loop_
_entity.id
_entity.type
_entity.pdbx_description
1 polymer ?
#
loop_
_entity_poly.entity_id
_entity_poly.type
_entity_poly.pdbx_seq_one_letter_code
_entity_poly.pdbx_strand_id
1 'polypeptide(L)'
;MLRFPIIFSAYWLAWQAASLFEVYPNVSAFYASAGLTVCFTMAHGLIGVPALYLSIVAVRILDLPAPGFSTIVLLDPIREICVYGLVGAHLRQYWTRPNYRFSLPIAVRVIYSAFLASLSSALLATRTPALGSAQAELLGTAVLSFWGGDFAGVMITVPAFMILYRLFSPPLNGGSMNLIDALRTARPLSLVIYPLLGLSIALFSVALPALLEVDTRIAILILFPVVLAGLSRGTIVGFLVATVPCATLLVAGSALGFNINEPIEIQLILALAVALGLMVGASHDGKKHA
;
A
#
# COMPACT_ATOMS: atom_id res chain seq x y z
N MET A 1 18.61 -13.77 14.37
CA MET A 1 18.26 -12.78 15.41
C MET A 1 18.63 -11.33 15.05
N LEU A 2 19.76 -11.05 14.40
CA LEU A 2 20.19 -9.68 14.01
C LEU A 2 19.21 -8.83 13.16
N ARG A 3 18.14 -9.42 12.61
CA ARG A 3 17.12 -8.70 11.82
C ARG A 3 15.84 -8.37 12.59
N PHE A 4 15.66 -8.91 13.80
CA PHE A 4 14.43 -8.69 14.58
C PHE A 4 14.18 -7.20 14.90
N PRO A 5 15.18 -6.41 15.35
CA PRO A 5 14.95 -4.99 15.62
C PRO A 5 14.48 -4.21 14.39
N ILE A 6 15.02 -4.54 13.21
CA ILE A 6 14.66 -3.87 11.95
C ILE A 6 13.22 -4.21 11.57
N ILE A 7 12.84 -5.49 11.65
CA ILE A 7 11.47 -5.95 11.35
C ILE A 7 10.49 -5.29 12.34
N PHE A 8 10.82 -5.35 13.62
CA PHE A 8 10.04 -4.72 14.67
C PHE A 8 9.84 -3.22 14.41
N SER A 9 10.91 -2.46 14.15
CA SER A 9 10.82 -1.02 13.87
C SER A 9 9.98 -0.72 12.63
N ALA A 10 10.09 -1.54 11.56
CA ALA A 10 9.27 -1.37 10.37
C ALA A 10 7.77 -1.57 10.66
N TYR A 11 7.42 -2.63 11.40
CA TYR A 11 6.03 -2.88 11.81
C TYR A 11 5.52 -1.83 12.79
N TRP A 12 6.35 -1.39 13.73
CA TRP A 12 5.99 -0.34 14.66
C TRP A 12 5.68 0.97 13.92
N LEU A 13 6.52 1.38 12.96
CA LEU A 13 6.26 2.55 12.12
C LEU A 13 5.00 2.40 11.27
N ALA A 14 4.77 1.23 10.66
CA ALA A 14 3.56 0.97 9.88
C ALA A 14 2.29 1.01 10.75
N TRP A 15 2.39 0.54 11.99
CA TRP A 15 1.32 0.60 12.96
C TRP A 15 1.01 2.04 13.39
N GLN A 16 2.03 2.84 13.72
CA GLN A 16 1.88 4.25 14.03
C GLN A 16 1.35 5.06 12.83
N ALA A 17 1.75 4.71 11.61
CA ALA A 17 1.19 5.33 10.41
C ALA A 17 -0.29 4.97 10.23
N ALA A 18 -0.68 3.72 10.50
CA ALA A 18 -2.07 3.29 10.38
C ALA A 18 -2.99 4.02 11.38
N SER A 19 -2.53 4.28 12.61
CA SER A 19 -3.30 5.01 13.62
C SER A 19 -3.54 6.48 13.26
N LEU A 20 -2.69 7.10 12.42
CA LEU A 20 -2.92 8.46 11.91
C LEU A 20 -4.11 8.55 10.94
N PHE A 21 -4.52 7.42 10.36
CA PHE A 21 -5.59 7.35 9.36
C PHE A 21 -6.73 6.44 9.82
N GLU A 22 -6.99 6.38 11.12
CA GLU A 22 -8.06 5.57 11.69
C GLU A 22 -9.45 6.07 11.25
N VAL A 23 -10.31 5.15 10.81
CA VAL A 23 -11.66 5.43 10.27
C VAL A 23 -12.77 4.78 11.09
N TYR A 24 -12.43 3.67 11.76
CA TYR A 24 -13.23 3.00 12.78
C TYR A 24 -12.26 2.46 13.84
N PRO A 25 -12.73 2.13 15.05
CA PRO A 25 -11.88 1.53 16.07
C PRO A 25 -11.07 0.34 15.53
N ASN A 26 -9.75 0.45 15.53
CA ASN A 26 -8.79 -0.54 14.99
C ASN A 26 -8.84 -0.77 13.46
N VAL A 27 -9.45 0.14 12.69
CA VAL A 27 -9.54 0.07 11.22
C VAL A 27 -8.96 1.35 10.63
N SER A 28 -7.96 1.20 9.77
CA SER A 28 -7.25 2.32 9.14
C SER A 28 -7.59 2.45 7.66
N ALA A 29 -7.62 3.68 7.13
CA ALA A 29 -7.68 3.94 5.70
C ALA A 29 -6.42 3.54 4.94
N PHE A 30 -5.31 3.33 5.65
CA PHE A 30 -4.08 2.88 5.04
C PHE A 30 -3.34 1.93 5.99
N TYR A 31 -3.55 0.62 5.80
CA TYR A 31 -2.93 -0.39 6.64
C TYR A 31 -1.65 -0.97 6.01
N ALA A 32 -0.54 -0.25 6.15
CA ALA A 32 0.75 -0.63 5.57
C ALA A 32 1.29 -1.99 6.06
N SER A 33 0.92 -2.43 7.27
CA SER A 33 1.40 -3.69 7.86
C SER A 33 1.04 -4.92 7.02
N ALA A 34 -0.17 -4.95 6.43
CA ALA A 34 -0.56 -6.00 5.48
C ALA A 34 0.43 -6.08 4.30
N GLY A 35 0.78 -4.92 3.74
CA GLY A 35 1.77 -4.81 2.67
C GLY A 35 3.18 -5.21 3.11
N LEU A 36 3.62 -4.83 4.32
CA LEU A 36 4.90 -5.24 4.88
C LEU A 36 4.98 -6.75 5.07
N THR A 37 3.89 -7.41 5.50
CA THR A 37 3.81 -8.87 5.63
C THR A 37 4.04 -9.55 4.28
N VAL A 38 3.43 -9.04 3.21
CA VAL A 38 3.69 -9.51 1.84
C VAL A 38 5.15 -9.29 1.47
N CYS A 39 5.69 -8.07 1.63
CA CYS A 39 7.07 -7.74 1.27
C CYS A 39 8.12 -8.57 2.02
N PHE A 40 7.90 -8.79 3.32
CA PHE A 40 8.80 -9.56 4.17
C PHE A 40 8.88 -11.01 3.72
N THR A 41 7.73 -11.65 3.48
CA THR A 41 7.68 -13.03 3.00
C THR A 41 8.11 -13.17 1.54
N MET A 42 7.91 -12.14 0.71
CA MET A 42 8.57 -12.05 -0.60
C MET A 42 10.09 -12.09 -0.45
N ALA A 43 10.67 -11.28 0.45
CA ALA A 43 12.11 -11.12 0.67
C ALA A 43 12.78 -12.34 1.33
N HIS A 44 12.14 -12.93 2.33
CA HIS A 44 12.74 -13.95 3.20
C HIS A 44 12.09 -15.33 3.11
N GLY A 45 10.98 -15.46 2.38
CA GLY A 45 10.19 -16.69 2.34
C GLY A 45 9.49 -16.97 3.67
N LEU A 46 8.92 -18.17 3.79
CA LEU A 46 8.17 -18.58 4.98
C LEU A 46 9.07 -18.87 6.19
N ILE A 47 10.38 -19.05 5.98
CA ILE A 47 11.35 -19.31 7.06
C ILE A 47 11.41 -18.13 8.05
N GLY A 48 11.15 -16.90 7.59
CA GLY A 48 11.15 -15.70 8.43
C GLY A 48 9.87 -15.50 9.25
N VAL A 49 8.82 -16.28 9.01
CA VAL A 49 7.49 -16.10 9.64
C VAL A 49 7.53 -16.09 11.17
N PRO A 50 8.32 -16.95 11.87
CA PRO A 50 8.40 -16.89 13.32
C PRO A 50 8.89 -15.53 13.84
N ALA A 51 9.90 -14.94 13.18
CA ALA A 51 10.39 -13.62 13.55
C ALA A 51 9.34 -12.53 13.27
N LEU A 52 8.63 -12.65 12.16
CA LEU A 52 7.53 -11.75 11.79
C LEU A 52 6.41 -11.75 12.83
N TYR A 53 5.98 -12.94 13.23
CA TYR A 53 4.95 -13.14 14.25
C TYR A 53 5.33 -12.50 15.57
N LEU A 54 6.56 -12.75 16.03
CA LEU A 54 7.07 -12.14 17.27
C LEU A 54 7.10 -10.61 17.17
N SER A 55 7.46 -10.04 16.01
CA SER A 55 7.46 -8.60 15.82
C SER A 55 6.05 -8.01 15.86
N ILE A 56 5.08 -8.61 15.17
CA ILE A 56 3.68 -8.14 15.17
C ILE A 56 3.09 -8.20 16.59
N VAL A 57 3.31 -9.31 17.30
CA VAL A 57 2.84 -9.47 18.69
C VAL A 57 3.51 -8.45 19.61
N ALA A 58 4.83 -8.26 19.48
CA ALA A 58 5.56 -7.28 20.29
C ALA A 58 5.05 -5.85 20.10
N VAL A 59 4.74 -5.44 18.86
CA VAL A 59 4.15 -4.11 18.58
C VAL A 59 2.80 -3.96 19.27
N ARG A 60 1.93 -4.98 19.19
CA ARG A 60 0.59 -4.93 19.81
C ARG A 60 0.62 -4.90 21.34
N ILE A 61 1.64 -5.50 21.96
CA ILE A 61 1.81 -5.45 23.43
C ILE A 61 2.07 -4.01 23.91
N LEU A 62 2.74 -3.17 23.11
CA LEU A 62 3.04 -1.79 23.48
C LEU A 62 1.79 -0.90 23.57
N ASP A 63 0.70 -1.28 22.90
CA ASP A 63 -0.55 -0.52 22.87
C ASP A 63 -1.54 -0.93 23.96
N LEU A 64 -1.22 -1.96 24.76
CA LEU A 64 -2.12 -2.42 25.83
C LEU A 64 -2.06 -1.46 27.04
N PRO A 65 -3.20 -0.98 27.56
CA PRO A 65 -3.25 -0.01 28.65
C PRO A 65 -2.75 -0.53 30.02
N ALA A 66 -2.34 -1.80 30.12
CA ALA A 66 -1.60 -2.39 31.25
C ALA A 66 -0.95 -3.72 30.80
N PRO A 67 0.14 -4.20 31.44
CA PRO A 67 0.77 -5.48 31.10
C PRO A 67 -0.13 -6.64 31.53
N GLY A 68 -1.08 -7.01 30.67
CA GLY A 68 -1.95 -8.18 30.82
C GLY A 68 -1.86 -9.06 29.58
N PHE A 69 -1.45 -10.32 29.75
CA PHE A 69 -1.42 -11.29 28.64
C PHE A 69 -2.83 -11.76 28.22
N SER A 70 -3.86 -11.52 29.05
CA SER A 70 -5.24 -11.95 28.82
C SER A 70 -5.97 -11.18 27.71
N THR A 71 -5.42 -10.04 27.27
CA THR A 71 -5.99 -9.19 26.21
C THR A 71 -5.28 -9.34 24.87
N ILE A 72 -4.23 -10.17 24.79
CA ILE A 72 -3.51 -10.38 23.53
C ILE A 72 -4.35 -11.26 22.60
N VAL A 73 -4.97 -10.63 21.62
CA VAL A 73 -5.69 -11.30 20.54
C VAL A 73 -4.67 -11.88 19.55
N LEU A 74 -4.32 -13.15 19.74
CA LEU A 74 -3.36 -13.85 18.87
C LEU A 74 -3.93 -14.20 17.48
N LEU A 75 -5.26 -14.17 17.32
CA LEU A 75 -5.91 -14.56 16.07
C LEU A 75 -5.63 -13.58 14.93
N ASP A 76 -5.52 -12.27 15.22
CA ASP A 76 -5.27 -11.26 14.21
C ASP A 76 -3.87 -11.34 13.58
N PRO A 77 -2.76 -11.45 14.36
CA PRO A 77 -1.44 -11.69 13.77
C PRO A 77 -1.38 -12.98 12.96
N ILE A 78 -2.05 -14.05 13.42
CA ILE A 78 -2.12 -15.33 12.69
C ILE A 78 -2.83 -15.12 11.35
N ARG A 79 -4.01 -14.48 11.35
CA ARG A 79 -4.77 -14.15 10.14
C ARG A 79 -3.91 -13.36 9.15
N GLU A 80 -3.25 -12.30 9.61
CA GLU A 80 -2.40 -11.44 8.78
C GLU A 80 -1.27 -12.24 8.12
N ILE A 81 -0.55 -13.04 8.91
CA ILE A 81 0.56 -13.87 8.41
C ILE A 81 0.06 -14.96 7.45
N CYS A 82 -1.03 -15.64 7.78
CA CYS A 82 -1.58 -16.69 6.92
C CYS A 82 -2.02 -16.11 5.57
N VAL A 83 -2.75 -14.99 5.57
CA VAL A 83 -3.29 -14.41 4.34
C VAL A 83 -2.20 -13.72 3.52
N TYR A 84 -1.52 -12.74 4.10
CA TYR A 84 -0.53 -11.92 3.37
C TYR A 84 0.81 -12.62 3.24
N GLY A 85 1.19 -13.46 4.19
CA GLY A 85 2.43 -14.24 4.09
C GLY A 85 2.38 -15.28 2.98
N LEU A 86 1.22 -15.91 2.75
CA LEU A 86 1.03 -16.80 1.60
C LEU A 86 1.09 -16.03 0.27
N VAL A 87 0.51 -14.83 0.21
CA VAL A 87 0.61 -13.97 -0.97
C VAL A 87 2.05 -13.59 -1.26
N GLY A 88 2.83 -13.22 -0.25
CA GLY A 88 4.24 -12.89 -0.46
C GLY A 88 5.07 -14.11 -0.86
N ALA A 89 4.78 -15.29 -0.30
CA ALA A 89 5.39 -16.54 -0.76
C ALA A 89 5.02 -16.90 -2.21
N HIS A 90 3.77 -16.66 -2.63
CA HIS A 90 3.33 -16.82 -4.00
C HIS A 90 4.06 -15.85 -4.94
N LEU A 91 4.10 -14.56 -4.60
CA LEU A 91 4.79 -13.54 -5.38
C LEU A 91 6.30 -13.77 -5.42
N ARG A 92 6.87 -14.44 -4.39
CA ARG A 92 8.29 -14.75 -4.29
C ARG A 92 8.86 -15.38 -5.55
N GLN A 93 8.13 -16.34 -6.11
CA GLN A 93 8.56 -17.16 -7.25
C GLN A 93 8.78 -16.35 -8.54
N TYR A 94 8.21 -15.15 -8.62
CA TYR A 94 8.26 -14.31 -9.82
C TYR A 94 9.32 -13.23 -9.72
N TRP A 95 9.52 -12.65 -8.53
CA TRP A 95 10.46 -11.54 -8.36
C TRP A 95 11.91 -11.97 -8.10
N THR A 96 12.16 -13.18 -7.57
CA THR A 96 13.52 -13.69 -7.36
C THR A 96 14.23 -14.17 -8.62
N ARG A 97 13.64 -13.98 -9.80
CA ARG A 97 14.22 -14.45 -11.07
C ARG A 97 15.40 -13.55 -11.49
N PRO A 98 16.49 -14.11 -12.04
CA PRO A 98 17.73 -13.36 -12.34
C PRO A 98 17.58 -12.22 -13.37
N ASN A 99 16.45 -12.15 -14.09
CA ASN A 99 16.12 -11.08 -15.04
C ASN A 99 14.74 -10.47 -14.76
N TYR A 100 14.34 -10.39 -13.49
CA TYR A 100 13.06 -9.80 -13.12
C TYR A 100 12.89 -8.38 -13.68
N ARG A 101 11.77 -8.15 -14.34
CA ARG A 101 11.31 -6.84 -14.81
C ARG A 101 9.87 -6.65 -14.37
N PHE A 102 9.57 -5.50 -13.80
CA PHE A 102 8.18 -5.14 -13.50
C PHE A 102 7.43 -5.02 -14.84
N SER A 103 6.52 -5.95 -15.09
CA SER A 103 5.80 -6.09 -16.36
C SER A 103 4.30 -6.12 -16.11
N LEU A 104 3.51 -5.90 -17.16
CA LEU A 104 2.05 -5.89 -17.04
C LEU A 104 1.51 -7.19 -16.40
N PRO A 105 1.96 -8.41 -16.75
CA PRO A 105 1.52 -9.63 -16.07
C PRO A 105 1.83 -9.64 -14.57
N ILE A 106 2.94 -9.04 -14.14
CA ILE A 106 3.32 -8.96 -12.73
C ILE A 106 2.44 -7.94 -12.01
N ALA A 107 2.20 -6.77 -12.62
CA ALA A 107 1.28 -5.76 -12.09
C ALA A 107 -0.11 -6.35 -11.82
N VAL A 108 -0.67 -7.06 -12.82
CA VAL A 108 -1.97 -7.72 -12.71
C VAL A 108 -1.98 -8.76 -11.60
N ARG A 109 -0.92 -9.57 -11.46
CA ARG A 109 -0.81 -10.56 -10.37
C ARG A 109 -0.76 -9.92 -9.00
N VAL A 110 -0.02 -8.82 -8.83
CA VAL A 110 0.02 -8.06 -7.58
C VAL A 110 -1.38 -7.53 -7.25
N ILE A 111 -2.05 -6.89 -8.20
CA ILE A 111 -3.41 -6.34 -8.02
C ILE A 111 -4.40 -7.44 -7.62
N TYR A 112 -4.42 -8.54 -8.37
CA TYR A 112 -5.34 -9.64 -8.13
C TYR A 112 -5.08 -10.33 -6.78
N SER A 113 -3.80 -10.59 -6.47
CA SER A 113 -3.43 -11.21 -5.19
C SER A 113 -3.75 -10.29 -4.02
N ALA A 114 -3.49 -8.99 -4.15
CA ALA A 114 -3.83 -8.00 -3.13
C ALA A 114 -5.33 -7.94 -2.88
N PHE A 115 -6.14 -7.91 -3.95
CA PHE A 115 -7.61 -7.87 -3.86
C PHE A 115 -8.18 -9.12 -3.17
N LEU A 116 -7.76 -10.31 -3.60
CA LEU A 116 -8.23 -11.57 -3.00
C LEU A 116 -7.77 -11.73 -1.56
N ALA A 117 -6.51 -11.37 -1.29
CA ALA A 117 -5.94 -11.44 0.05
C ALA A 117 -6.70 -10.51 0.98
N SER A 118 -6.82 -9.22 0.65
CA SER A 118 -7.54 -8.26 1.50
C SER A 118 -8.99 -8.64 1.70
N LEU A 119 -9.68 -9.15 0.67
CA LEU A 119 -11.07 -9.57 0.79
C LEU A 119 -11.19 -10.78 1.74
N SER A 120 -10.33 -11.78 1.58
CA SER A 120 -10.28 -12.95 2.48
C SER A 120 -9.94 -12.52 3.90
N SER A 121 -8.99 -11.59 4.05
CA SER A 121 -8.56 -11.00 5.32
C SER A 121 -9.71 -10.32 6.04
N ALA A 122 -10.51 -9.52 5.34
CA ALA A 122 -11.64 -8.78 5.88
C ALA A 122 -12.77 -9.73 6.32
N LEU A 123 -13.06 -10.76 5.51
CA LEU A 123 -14.04 -11.79 5.88
C LEU A 123 -13.60 -12.56 7.12
N LEU A 124 -12.32 -12.92 7.23
CA LEU A 124 -11.79 -13.59 8.41
C LEU A 124 -11.77 -12.66 9.64
N ALA A 125 -11.55 -11.35 9.45
CA ALA A 125 -11.56 -10.37 10.54
C ALA A 125 -12.94 -10.24 11.21
N THR A 126 -14.05 -10.61 10.55
CA THR A 126 -15.37 -10.71 11.21
C THR A 126 -15.40 -11.69 12.39
N ARG A 127 -14.43 -12.61 12.45
CA ARG A 127 -14.26 -13.58 13.54
C ARG A 127 -13.24 -13.14 14.59
N THR A 128 -12.62 -11.97 14.41
CA THR A 128 -11.65 -11.41 15.35
C THR A 128 -12.27 -10.22 16.08
N PRO A 129 -11.79 -9.86 17.28
CA PRO A 129 -12.26 -8.68 18.00
C PRO A 129 -12.21 -7.37 17.21
N ALA A 130 -11.34 -7.26 16.19
CA ALA A 130 -11.24 -6.06 15.36
C ALA A 130 -12.56 -5.69 14.65
N LEU A 131 -13.32 -6.68 14.15
CA LEU A 131 -14.64 -6.44 13.53
C LEU A 131 -15.79 -7.20 14.20
N GLY A 132 -15.49 -8.26 14.94
CA GLY A 132 -16.48 -9.09 15.62
C GLY A 132 -17.18 -8.40 16.79
N SER A 133 -16.64 -7.29 17.29
CA SER A 133 -17.31 -6.44 18.29
C SER A 133 -18.08 -5.27 17.68
N ALA A 134 -18.08 -5.11 16.35
CA ALA A 134 -18.84 -4.06 15.69
C ALA A 134 -20.35 -4.32 15.83
N GLN A 135 -21.14 -3.26 15.95
CA GLN A 135 -22.60 -3.35 15.92
C GLN A 135 -23.05 -3.91 14.55
N ALA A 136 -24.06 -4.77 14.56
CA ALA A 136 -24.53 -5.47 13.34
C ALA A 136 -24.90 -4.51 12.20
N GLU A 137 -25.44 -3.33 12.54
CA GLU A 137 -25.84 -2.29 11.58
C GLU A 137 -24.64 -1.62 10.87
N LEU A 138 -23.47 -1.61 11.50
CA LEU A 138 -22.23 -1.00 11.00
C LEU A 138 -21.23 -2.03 10.48
N LEU A 139 -21.54 -3.32 10.57
CA LEU A 139 -20.61 -4.38 10.17
C LEU A 139 -20.24 -4.29 8.69
N GLY A 140 -21.21 -3.96 7.82
CA GLY A 140 -20.97 -3.83 6.38
C GLY A 140 -19.95 -2.74 6.04
N THR A 141 -20.12 -1.55 6.61
CA THR A 141 -19.20 -0.43 6.40
C THR A 141 -17.83 -0.71 7.02
N ALA A 142 -17.79 -1.29 8.22
CA ALA A 142 -16.55 -1.66 8.89
C ALA A 142 -15.74 -2.70 8.10
N VAL A 143 -16.41 -3.75 7.57
CA VAL A 143 -15.77 -4.77 6.71
C VAL A 143 -15.21 -4.15 5.44
N LEU A 144 -15.96 -3.25 4.79
CA LEU A 144 -15.49 -2.60 3.56
C LEU A 144 -14.33 -1.64 3.82
N SER A 145 -14.37 -0.86 4.90
CA SER A 145 -13.26 0.01 5.30
C SER A 145 -12.01 -0.79 5.68
N PHE A 146 -12.19 -1.93 6.35
CA PHE A 146 -11.10 -2.85 6.66
C PHE A 146 -10.47 -3.43 5.40
N TRP A 147 -11.31 -3.93 4.49
CA TRP A 147 -10.89 -4.43 3.18
C TRP A 147 -10.13 -3.37 2.38
N GLY A 148 -10.66 -2.15 2.31
CA GLY A 148 -10.07 -1.07 1.53
C GLY A 148 -8.74 -0.57 2.12
N GLY A 149 -8.64 -0.48 3.45
CA GLY A 149 -7.39 -0.17 4.14
C GLY A 149 -6.28 -1.18 3.91
N ASP A 150 -6.59 -2.47 4.03
CA ASP A 150 -5.68 -3.58 3.74
C ASP A 150 -5.27 -3.61 2.26
N PHE A 151 -6.24 -3.42 1.36
CA PHE A 151 -6.00 -3.40 -0.08
C PHE A 151 -5.09 -2.24 -0.49
N ALA A 152 -5.38 -1.02 -0.02
CA ALA A 152 -4.55 0.16 -0.23
C ALA A 152 -3.12 -0.04 0.31
N GLY A 153 -3.02 -0.60 1.52
CA GLY A 153 -1.76 -0.95 2.17
C GLY A 153 -0.88 -1.86 1.32
N VAL A 154 -1.43 -2.96 0.81
CA VAL A 154 -0.70 -3.89 -0.08
C VAL A 154 -0.38 -3.24 -1.42
N MET A 155 -1.34 -2.54 -2.03
CA MET A 155 -1.21 -1.91 -3.34
C MET A 155 -0.14 -0.84 -3.40
N ILE A 156 0.12 -0.12 -2.31
CA ILE A 156 1.23 0.84 -2.24
C ILE A 156 2.53 0.13 -1.85
N THR A 157 2.51 -0.64 -0.76
CA THR A 157 3.73 -1.12 -0.12
C THR A 157 4.47 -2.14 -0.97
N VAL A 158 3.76 -3.05 -1.63
CA VAL A 158 4.39 -4.11 -2.45
C VAL A 158 5.09 -3.52 -3.68
N PRO A 159 4.42 -2.70 -4.52
CA PRO A 159 5.09 -2.07 -5.65
C PRO A 159 6.21 -1.11 -5.22
N ALA A 160 6.03 -0.34 -4.15
CA ALA A 160 7.10 0.50 -3.59
C ALA A 160 8.32 -0.36 -3.21
N PHE A 161 8.10 -1.46 -2.48
CA PHE A 161 9.17 -2.39 -2.13
C PHE A 161 9.87 -2.95 -3.37
N MET A 162 9.13 -3.39 -4.39
CA MET A 162 9.72 -3.94 -5.62
C MET A 162 10.53 -2.89 -6.39
N ILE A 163 10.05 -1.65 -6.47
CA ILE A 163 10.76 -0.54 -7.11
C ILE A 163 12.02 -0.18 -6.31
N LEU A 164 11.89 0.07 -5.00
CA LEU A 164 12.99 0.45 -4.11
C LEU A 164 14.04 -0.66 -4.02
N TYR A 165 13.63 -1.91 -3.90
CA TYR A 165 14.56 -3.04 -3.88
C TYR A 165 15.44 -3.07 -5.12
N ARG A 166 14.88 -2.80 -6.31
CA ARG A 166 15.65 -2.72 -7.55
C ARG A 166 16.58 -1.51 -7.59
N LEU A 167 16.15 -0.39 -7.02
CA LEU A 167 16.94 0.84 -6.94
C LEU A 167 18.16 0.71 -6.02
N PHE A 168 18.06 -0.07 -4.94
CA PHE A 168 19.10 -0.19 -3.92
C PHE A 168 19.86 -1.52 -3.91
N SER A 169 19.36 -2.58 -4.53
CA SER A 169 20.05 -3.88 -4.55
C SER A 169 21.04 -3.96 -5.71
N PRO A 170 22.28 -4.42 -5.48
CA PRO A 170 23.23 -4.66 -6.56
C PRO A 170 22.67 -5.73 -7.51
N PRO A 171 22.89 -5.60 -8.83
CA PRO A 171 22.43 -6.60 -9.79
C PRO A 171 23.07 -7.95 -9.47
N LEU A 172 22.24 -8.96 -9.22
CA LEU A 172 22.69 -10.32 -8.87
C LEU A 172 23.58 -10.96 -9.96
N ASN A 173 23.61 -10.42 -11.19
CA ASN A 173 24.44 -10.89 -12.30
C ASN A 173 24.78 -9.76 -13.30
N GLY A 174 25.62 -8.79 -12.91
CA GLY A 174 26.41 -7.97 -13.86
C GLY A 174 25.66 -7.00 -14.80
N GLY A 175 24.33 -6.94 -14.81
CA GLY A 175 23.57 -5.97 -15.59
C GLY A 175 23.56 -4.61 -14.90
N SER A 176 24.35 -3.65 -15.38
CA SER A 176 24.39 -2.28 -14.86
C SER A 176 23.07 -1.55 -15.15
N MET A 177 22.11 -1.64 -14.24
CA MET A 177 21.17 -0.54 -14.05
C MET A 177 21.34 -0.08 -12.62
N ASN A 178 22.31 0.80 -12.42
CA ASN A 178 22.43 1.55 -11.18
C ASN A 178 21.20 2.46 -11.03
N LEU A 179 20.89 2.87 -9.80
CA LEU A 179 19.92 3.94 -9.48
C LEU A 179 19.99 5.10 -10.49
N ILE A 180 21.22 5.45 -10.87
CA ILE A 180 21.58 6.52 -11.80
C ILE A 180 21.04 6.27 -13.21
N ASP A 181 21.05 5.03 -13.70
CA ASP A 181 20.55 4.68 -15.04
C ASP A 181 19.03 4.67 -15.07
N ALA A 182 18.37 4.15 -14.02
CA ALA A 182 16.92 4.21 -13.87
C ALA A 182 16.41 5.67 -13.78
N LEU A 183 17.09 6.51 -13.00
CA LEU A 183 16.81 7.96 -12.88
C LEU A 183 17.13 8.70 -14.19
N ARG A 184 18.19 8.33 -14.91
CA ARG A 184 18.50 8.87 -16.25
C ARG A 184 17.41 8.55 -17.26
N THR A 185 16.91 7.31 -17.30
CA THR A 185 15.78 6.93 -18.19
C THR A 185 14.48 7.66 -17.86
N ALA A 186 14.23 7.98 -16.59
CA ALA A 186 13.05 8.74 -16.19
C ALA A 186 13.09 10.19 -16.67
N ARG A 187 14.26 10.76 -17.01
CA ARG A 187 14.51 12.21 -17.12
C ARG A 187 14.16 12.91 -15.79
N PRO A 188 15.13 13.47 -15.05
CA PRO A 188 14.92 13.98 -13.68
C PRO A 188 13.81 15.03 -13.59
N LEU A 189 13.62 15.83 -14.64
CA LEU A 189 12.54 16.81 -14.71
C LEU A 189 11.13 16.16 -14.64
N SER A 190 10.94 14.96 -15.21
CA SER A 190 9.63 14.30 -15.21
C SER A 190 9.28 13.72 -13.83
N LEU A 191 10.29 13.33 -13.04
CA LEU A 191 10.13 12.90 -11.65
C LEU A 191 9.66 14.04 -10.73
N VAL A 192 9.68 15.28 -11.20
CA VAL A 192 9.23 16.46 -10.45
C VAL A 192 7.94 17.02 -11.05
N ILE A 193 7.87 17.20 -12.37
CA ILE A 193 6.71 17.84 -13.02
C ILE A 193 5.43 17.03 -12.85
N TYR A 194 5.43 15.73 -13.14
CA TYR A 194 4.18 14.96 -13.07
C TYR A 194 3.66 14.83 -11.63
N PRO A 195 4.51 14.61 -10.62
CA PRO A 195 4.05 14.59 -9.23
C PRO A 195 3.55 15.94 -8.75
N LEU A 196 4.20 17.04 -9.15
CA LEU A 196 3.71 18.39 -8.87
C LEU A 196 2.33 18.62 -9.52
N LEU A 197 2.15 18.19 -10.77
CA LEU A 197 0.84 18.27 -11.44
C LEU A 197 -0.23 17.47 -10.67
N GLY A 198 0.10 16.24 -10.25
CA GLY A 198 -0.79 15.43 -9.44
C GLY A 198 -1.12 16.08 -8.09
N LEU A 199 -0.11 16.66 -7.42
CA LEU A 199 -0.28 17.40 -6.17
C LEU A 199 -1.17 18.62 -6.36
N SER A 200 -0.97 19.40 -7.42
CA SER A 200 -1.81 20.56 -7.75
C SER A 200 -3.26 20.16 -7.97
N ILE A 201 -3.50 19.04 -8.67
CA ILE A 201 -4.86 18.51 -8.88
C ILE A 201 -5.47 18.03 -7.56
N ALA A 202 -4.72 17.33 -6.71
CA ALA A 202 -5.22 16.93 -5.39
C ALA A 202 -5.59 18.15 -4.52
N LEU A 203 -4.71 19.14 -4.44
CA LEU A 203 -4.98 20.38 -3.69
C LEU A 203 -6.20 21.12 -4.25
N PHE A 204 -6.34 21.17 -5.58
CA PHE A 204 -7.53 21.73 -6.22
C PHE A 204 -8.80 20.94 -5.86
N SER A 205 -8.74 19.60 -5.89
CA SER A 205 -9.84 18.73 -5.52
C SER A 205 -10.27 18.86 -4.06
N VAL A 206 -9.36 19.25 -3.17
CA VAL A 206 -9.68 19.54 -1.75
C VAL A 206 -10.18 20.96 -1.56
N ALA A 207 -9.50 21.95 -2.15
CA ALA A 207 -9.76 23.35 -1.89
C ALA A 207 -11.04 23.85 -2.56
N LEU A 208 -11.35 23.41 -3.79
CA LEU A 208 -12.48 23.96 -4.54
C LEU A 208 -13.84 23.66 -3.88
N PRO A 209 -14.17 22.42 -3.48
CA PRO A 209 -15.44 22.13 -2.82
C PRO A 209 -15.56 22.88 -1.48
N ALA A 210 -14.45 22.98 -0.74
CA ALA A 210 -14.39 23.71 0.53
C ALA A 210 -14.60 25.22 0.35
N LEU A 211 -14.06 25.82 -0.71
CA LEU A 211 -14.23 27.25 -1.02
C LEU A 211 -15.62 27.58 -1.56
N LEU A 212 -16.25 26.65 -2.26
CA LEU A 212 -17.59 26.85 -2.87
C LEU A 212 -18.73 26.36 -1.97
N GLU A 213 -18.43 25.73 -0.83
CA GLU A 213 -19.40 25.12 0.08
C GLU A 213 -20.33 24.11 -0.63
N VAL A 214 -19.79 23.31 -1.55
CA VAL A 214 -20.56 22.30 -2.31
C VAL A 214 -20.00 20.89 -2.07
N ASP A 215 -20.88 19.93 -1.79
CA ASP A 215 -20.54 18.51 -1.77
C ASP A 215 -20.32 17.97 -3.19
N THR A 216 -19.09 18.09 -3.70
CA THR A 216 -18.70 17.55 -5.01
C THR A 216 -17.52 16.59 -4.90
N ARG A 217 -17.69 15.37 -5.45
CA ARG A 217 -16.68 14.31 -5.42
C ARG A 217 -15.69 14.42 -6.59
N ILE A 218 -14.87 15.48 -6.61
CA ILE A 218 -13.91 15.74 -7.69
C ILE A 218 -12.52 15.13 -7.45
N ALA A 219 -12.33 14.38 -6.37
CA ALA A 219 -11.07 13.70 -6.07
C ALA A 219 -10.67 12.64 -7.13
N ILE A 220 -11.64 12.12 -7.90
CA ILE A 220 -11.37 11.18 -9.00
C ILE A 220 -10.52 11.79 -10.13
N LEU A 221 -10.43 13.12 -10.22
CA LEU A 221 -9.61 13.81 -11.21
C LEU A 221 -8.12 13.48 -11.10
N ILE A 222 -7.64 13.00 -9.95
CA ILE A 222 -6.25 12.55 -9.78
C ILE A 222 -5.89 11.38 -10.70
N LEU A 223 -6.87 10.63 -11.23
CA LEU A 223 -6.60 9.53 -12.15
C LEU A 223 -6.02 10.02 -13.49
N PHE A 224 -6.37 11.23 -13.93
CA PHE A 224 -5.87 11.81 -15.17
C PHE A 224 -4.34 11.98 -15.19
N PRO A 225 -3.71 12.71 -14.24
CA PRO A 225 -2.25 12.85 -14.22
C PRO A 225 -1.55 11.50 -14.02
N VAL A 226 -2.16 10.54 -13.32
CA VAL A 226 -1.63 9.19 -13.12
C VAL A 226 -1.51 8.43 -14.44
N VAL A 227 -2.60 8.37 -15.21
CA VAL A 227 -2.61 7.69 -16.51
C VAL A 227 -1.66 8.39 -17.48
N LEU A 228 -1.67 9.72 -17.52
CA LEU A 228 -0.76 10.51 -18.34
C LEU A 228 0.71 10.22 -18.00
N ALA A 229 1.06 10.22 -16.72
CA ALA A 229 2.39 9.91 -16.22
C ALA A 229 2.82 8.48 -16.56
N GLY A 230 1.96 7.50 -16.31
CA GLY A 230 2.21 6.10 -16.65
C GLY A 230 2.46 5.89 -18.14
N LEU A 231 1.61 6.45 -19.01
CA LEU A 231 1.73 6.33 -20.46
C LEU A 231 2.97 7.03 -21.02
N SER A 232 3.37 8.14 -20.42
CA SER A 232 4.47 8.95 -20.95
C SER A 232 5.84 8.52 -20.41
N ARG A 233 5.90 8.08 -19.15
CA ARG A 233 7.16 7.93 -18.41
C ARG A 233 7.37 6.56 -17.76
N GLY A 234 6.37 5.68 -17.78
CA GLY A 234 6.51 4.30 -17.31
C GLY A 234 6.13 4.10 -15.85
N THR A 235 6.43 2.91 -15.34
CA THR A 235 5.91 2.40 -14.05
C THR A 235 6.30 3.28 -12.87
N ILE A 236 7.56 3.71 -12.78
CA ILE A 236 8.07 4.46 -11.62
C ILE A 236 7.35 5.81 -11.49
N VAL A 237 7.25 6.55 -12.60
CA VAL A 237 6.62 7.88 -12.60
C VAL A 237 5.11 7.76 -12.44
N GLY A 238 4.47 6.80 -13.11
CA GLY A 238 3.04 6.51 -12.91
C GLY A 238 2.70 6.13 -11.46
N PHE A 239 3.52 5.29 -10.82
CA PHE A 239 3.37 4.92 -9.41
C PHE A 239 3.52 6.13 -8.49
N LEU A 240 4.56 6.94 -8.68
CA LEU A 240 4.84 8.10 -7.82
C LEU A 240 3.71 9.15 -7.91
N VAL A 241 3.18 9.37 -9.13
CA VAL A 241 2.05 10.25 -9.38
C VAL A 241 0.73 9.66 -8.87
N ALA A 242 0.63 8.35 -8.68
CA ALA A 242 -0.51 7.75 -7.97
C ALA A 242 -0.39 7.97 -6.46
N THR A 243 0.79 7.79 -5.88
CA THR A 243 0.97 7.84 -4.42
C THR A 243 0.94 9.25 -3.84
N VAL A 244 1.57 10.24 -4.49
CA VAL A 244 1.68 11.61 -3.94
C VAL A 244 0.32 12.32 -3.79
N PRO A 245 -0.55 12.35 -4.82
CA PRO A 245 -1.88 12.95 -4.72
C PRO A 245 -2.76 12.21 -3.71
N CYS A 246 -2.69 10.88 -3.67
CA CYS A 246 -3.47 10.09 -2.72
C CYS A 246 -3.04 10.32 -1.27
N ALA A 247 -1.74 10.43 -1.00
CA ALA A 247 -1.22 10.81 0.31
C ALA A 247 -1.71 12.21 0.71
N THR A 248 -1.76 13.14 -0.26
CA THR A 248 -2.28 14.49 -0.03
C THR A 248 -3.76 14.47 0.36
N LEU A 249 -4.58 13.69 -0.33
CA LEU A 249 -6.00 13.53 -0.01
C LEU A 249 -6.21 12.86 1.36
N LEU A 250 -5.42 11.83 1.69
CA LEU A 250 -5.47 11.19 3.00
C LEU A 250 -5.12 12.16 4.13
N VAL A 251 -4.03 12.92 3.99
CA VAL A 251 -3.62 13.93 4.99
C VAL A 251 -4.67 15.04 5.11
N ALA A 252 -5.20 15.54 3.99
CA ALA A 252 -6.20 16.58 4.02
C ALA A 252 -7.52 16.12 4.67
N GLY A 253 -7.93 14.87 4.45
CA GLY A 253 -9.13 14.32 5.09
C GLY A 253 -8.95 14.01 6.57
N SER A 254 -7.83 13.39 6.95
CA SER A 254 -7.57 12.93 8.32
C SER A 254 -7.02 14.02 9.26
N ALA A 255 -6.00 14.78 8.81
CA ALA A 255 -5.27 15.71 9.67
C ALA A 255 -5.81 17.14 9.60
N LEU A 256 -6.37 17.54 8.44
CA LEU A 256 -6.90 18.89 8.23
C LEU A 256 -8.43 18.97 8.32
N GLY A 257 -9.11 17.83 8.44
CA GLY A 257 -10.56 17.76 8.63
C GLY A 257 -11.39 18.20 7.42
N PHE A 258 -10.82 18.22 6.21
CA PHE A 258 -11.59 18.53 5.00
C PHE A 258 -12.56 17.39 4.69
N ASN A 259 -13.81 17.74 4.41
CA ASN A 259 -14.81 16.78 3.93
C ASN A 259 -14.59 16.50 2.44
N ILE A 260 -13.61 15.64 2.15
CA ILE A 260 -13.19 15.36 0.76
C ILE A 260 -14.05 14.28 0.14
N ASN A 261 -14.27 13.19 0.87
CA ASN A 261 -14.95 11.96 0.46
C ASN A 261 -15.09 11.05 1.69
N GLU A 262 -15.95 10.02 1.61
CA GLU A 262 -15.96 8.99 2.64
C GLU A 262 -14.63 8.21 2.64
N PRO A 263 -14.12 7.72 3.78
CA PRO A 263 -12.80 7.10 3.83
C PRO A 263 -12.64 5.90 2.90
N ILE A 264 -13.72 5.13 2.70
CA ILE A 264 -13.76 4.03 1.73
C ILE A 264 -13.54 4.50 0.28
N GLU A 265 -14.05 5.68 -0.08
CA GLU A 265 -13.87 6.22 -1.42
C GLU A 265 -12.43 6.67 -1.63
N ILE A 266 -11.80 7.26 -0.60
CA ILE A 266 -10.38 7.62 -0.66
C ILE A 266 -9.51 6.37 -0.80
N GLN A 267 -9.82 5.30 -0.05
CA GLN A 267 -9.14 3.99 -0.17
C GLN A 267 -9.27 3.41 -1.59
N LEU A 268 -10.47 3.45 -2.16
CA LEU A 268 -10.75 2.95 -3.51
C LEU A 268 -10.07 3.79 -4.59
N ILE A 269 -10.14 5.11 -4.50
CA ILE A 269 -9.46 6.04 -5.40
C ILE A 269 -7.95 5.79 -5.36
N LEU A 270 -7.38 5.61 -4.17
CA LEU A 270 -5.97 5.31 -3.99
C LEU A 270 -5.59 3.98 -4.64
N ALA A 271 -6.31 2.91 -4.34
CA ALA A 271 -6.01 1.60 -4.89
C ALA A 271 -6.17 1.58 -6.41
N LEU A 272 -7.18 2.27 -6.94
CA LEU A 272 -7.42 2.42 -8.38
C LEU A 272 -6.32 3.24 -9.06
N ALA A 273 -5.93 4.38 -8.47
CA ALA A 273 -4.85 5.21 -8.98
C ALA A 273 -3.56 4.41 -9.07
N VAL A 274 -3.20 3.67 -8.01
CA VAL A 274 -1.99 2.86 -8.01
C VAL A 274 -2.09 1.71 -9.01
N ALA A 275 -3.22 1.00 -9.08
CA ALA A 275 -3.43 -0.05 -10.07
C ALA A 275 -3.28 0.47 -11.51
N LEU A 276 -3.91 1.60 -11.84
CA LEU A 276 -3.82 2.23 -13.15
C LEU A 276 -2.38 2.68 -13.45
N GLY A 277 -1.74 3.38 -12.53
CA GLY A 277 -0.36 3.83 -12.69
C GLY A 277 0.61 2.66 -12.97
N LEU A 278 0.43 1.55 -12.27
CA LEU A 278 1.23 0.34 -12.46
C LEU A 278 0.93 -0.37 -13.78
N MET A 279 -0.34 -0.58 -14.14
CA MET A 279 -0.70 -1.28 -15.38
C MET A 279 -0.28 -0.48 -16.61
N VAL A 280 -0.61 0.80 -16.62
CA VAL A 280 -0.31 1.72 -17.72
C VAL A 280 1.20 1.92 -17.85
N GLY A 281 1.89 2.15 -16.73
CA GLY A 281 3.34 2.30 -16.71
C GLY A 281 4.07 1.03 -17.14
N ALA A 282 3.61 -0.15 -16.69
CA ALA A 282 4.22 -1.42 -17.07
C ALA A 282 3.97 -1.76 -18.56
N SER A 283 2.84 -1.34 -19.12
CA SER A 283 2.55 -1.44 -20.56
C SER A 283 3.51 -0.57 -21.39
N HIS A 284 3.78 0.66 -20.96
CA HIS A 284 4.77 1.54 -21.60
C HIS A 284 6.18 0.97 -21.55
N ASP A 285 6.60 0.50 -20.38
CA ASP A 285 7.94 -0.09 -20.20
C ASP A 285 8.09 -1.36 -21.02
N GLY A 286 7.01 -2.13 -21.21
CA GLY A 286 6.99 -3.29 -22.11
C GLY A 286 7.26 -2.92 -23.57
N LYS A 287 6.69 -1.83 -24.09
CA LYS A 287 6.88 -1.38 -25.48
C LYS A 287 8.31 -0.96 -25.80
N LYS A 288 9.06 -0.44 -24.84
CA LYS A 288 10.46 0.00 -25.03
C LYS A 288 11.46 -1.16 -25.10
N HIS A 289 11.00 -2.38 -24.83
CA HIS A 289 11.85 -3.56 -24.70
C HIS A 289 11.40 -4.73 -25.59
N ALA A 290 10.37 -4.51 -26.42
CA ALA A 290 9.97 -5.40 -27.51
C ALA A 290 10.68 -4.98 -28.79
#